data_AF-A0A016SKX2-F1
#
_entry.id   AF-A0A016SKX2-F1
#
_cell.length_a   1.000
_cell.length_b   1.000
_cell.length_c   1.000
_cell.angle_alpha   90.00
_cell.angle_beta   90.00
_cell.angle_gamma   90.00
#
_symmetry.space_group_name_H-M   'P 1'
#
loop_
_entity.id
_entity.type
_entity.pdbx_description
1 polymer ?
#
loop_
_entity_poly.entity_id
_entity_poly.type
_entity_poly.pdbx_seq_one_letter_code
_entity_poly.pdbx_strand_id
1 'polypeptide(L)'
;MAATRTLALRRLEEELRSFTLADVFEKLRMDEKDFEDWLRTIALLGSPLCPTCQRQMRLWRTENVWICHTRDCRVGPNGNKKPKISAKKGSFFSRTHLPCSKVFALSYFWVYNIGLVVDKEYELGVGHSTITQWEQYFRDICCEYFRRNRPVLGGFGHTVEIDETCVTKRKYNRGRWVRRHQWLFGGYERGSGKSFLILVRRRDAATLLRLIVKYIRPGTTIISDCWRAYNRIASLPQGFRHLTVNHQVNFVDPSTGAHTQNIECHWQKFKNLAKRKYGINNRRYRDYISEFLWRQRFGKRDEAFFNFWSQVAEHYPVPC
;
A
#
# COMPACT_ATOMS: atom_id res chain seq x y z
N MET A 1 -14.88 -15.33 -19.39
CA MET A 1 -14.59 -14.49 -18.22
C MET A 1 -13.15 -14.66 -17.71
N ALA A 2 -12.69 -15.86 -17.31
CA ALA A 2 -11.31 -16.03 -16.80
C ALA A 2 -10.22 -15.67 -17.83
N ALA A 3 -10.30 -16.21 -19.06
CA ALA A 3 -9.32 -15.92 -20.12
C ALA A 3 -9.28 -14.43 -20.52
N THR A 4 -10.44 -13.78 -20.63
CA THR A 4 -10.56 -12.35 -20.95
C THR A 4 -9.92 -11.47 -19.88
N ARG A 5 -10.14 -11.80 -18.60
CA ARG A 5 -9.51 -11.10 -17.47
C ARG A 5 -8.01 -11.30 -17.46
N THR A 6 -7.52 -12.51 -17.73
CA THR A 6 -6.08 -12.78 -17.83
C THR A 6 -5.44 -11.94 -18.94
N LEU A 7 -6.07 -11.84 -20.11
CA LEU A 7 -5.58 -11.00 -21.21
C LEU A 7 -5.54 -9.51 -20.82
N ALA A 8 -6.61 -9.01 -20.21
CA ALA A 8 -6.68 -7.62 -19.78
C ALA A 8 -5.65 -7.28 -18.68
N LEU A 9 -5.34 -8.21 -17.77
CA LEU A 9 -4.30 -8.04 -16.77
C LEU A 9 -2.89 -8.09 -17.37
N ARG A 10 -2.65 -8.87 -18.43
CA ARG A 10 -1.39 -8.80 -19.20
C ARG A 10 -1.24 -7.44 -19.87
N ARG A 11 -2.33 -6.95 -20.47
CA ARG A 11 -2.33 -5.62 -21.08
C ARG A 11 -2.08 -4.51 -20.05
N LEU A 12 -2.65 -4.62 -18.84
CA LEU A 12 -2.34 -3.72 -17.73
C LEU A 12 -0.83 -3.69 -17.43
N GLU A 13 -0.18 -4.84 -17.43
CA GLU A 13 1.27 -4.95 -17.22
C GLU A 13 2.07 -4.29 -18.35
N GLU A 14 1.74 -4.63 -19.59
CA GLU A 14 2.38 -4.08 -20.80
C GLU A 14 2.25 -2.55 -20.86
N GLU A 15 1.08 -2.00 -20.56
CA GLU A 15 0.86 -0.55 -20.65
C GLU A 15 1.44 0.22 -19.46
N LEU A 16 1.53 -0.38 -18.26
CA LEU A 16 1.89 0.36 -17.04
C LEU A 16 3.35 0.23 -16.58
N ARG A 17 4.12 -0.76 -17.04
CA ARG A 17 5.54 -0.91 -16.63
C ARG A 17 6.45 0.18 -17.21
N SER A 18 6.21 0.63 -18.43
CA SER A 18 6.96 1.73 -19.05
C SER A 18 6.24 3.09 -18.96
N PHE A 19 5.22 3.20 -18.11
CA PHE A 19 4.37 4.39 -18.05
C PHE A 19 5.12 5.57 -17.41
N THR A 20 5.14 6.69 -18.12
CA THR A 20 5.86 7.89 -17.74
C THR A 20 4.93 9.04 -17.42
N LEU A 21 5.51 10.15 -16.96
CA LEU A 21 4.75 11.38 -16.73
C LEU A 21 4.22 11.97 -18.05
N ALA A 22 4.91 11.76 -19.18
CA ALA A 22 4.41 12.19 -20.49
C ALA A 22 3.13 11.44 -20.85
N ASP A 23 3.09 10.13 -20.61
CA ASP A 23 1.90 9.29 -20.84
C ASP A 23 0.72 9.74 -19.97
N VAL A 24 0.96 10.18 -18.73
CA VAL A 24 -0.08 10.79 -17.89
C VAL A 24 -0.74 11.97 -18.61
N PHE A 25 0.06 12.88 -19.16
CA PHE A 25 -0.46 14.07 -19.84
C PHE A 25 -1.19 13.73 -21.13
N GLU A 26 -0.73 12.74 -21.90
CA GLU A 26 -1.48 12.27 -23.07
C GLU A 26 -2.82 11.67 -22.66
N LYS A 27 -2.86 10.85 -21.59
CA LYS A 27 -4.11 10.31 -21.05
C LYS A 27 -5.06 11.38 -20.53
N LEU A 28 -4.54 12.47 -19.95
CA LEU A 28 -5.34 13.60 -19.48
C LEU A 28 -5.99 14.41 -20.61
N ARG A 29 -5.44 14.36 -21.83
CA ARG A 29 -6.01 15.03 -23.01
C ARG A 29 -7.11 14.24 -23.70
N MET A 30 -7.25 12.95 -23.40
CA MET A 30 -8.31 12.11 -23.96
C MET A 30 -9.70 12.60 -23.50
N ASP A 31 -10.72 12.40 -24.34
CA ASP A 31 -12.10 12.51 -23.87
C ASP A 31 -12.34 11.51 -22.73
N GLU A 32 -13.06 11.93 -21.70
CA GLU A 32 -13.25 11.12 -20.50
C GLU A 32 -13.92 9.77 -20.80
N LYS A 33 -14.80 9.69 -21.81
CA LYS A 33 -15.44 8.42 -22.20
C LYS A 33 -14.45 7.48 -22.88
N ASP A 34 -13.55 8.02 -23.70
CA ASP A 34 -12.49 7.25 -24.36
C ASP A 34 -11.44 6.79 -23.34
N PHE A 35 -11.14 7.62 -22.34
CA PHE A 35 -10.29 7.23 -21.22
C PHE A 35 -10.93 6.10 -20.40
N GLU A 36 -12.23 6.20 -20.10
CA GLU A 36 -12.97 5.12 -19.42
C GLU A 36 -12.97 3.82 -20.25
N ASP A 37 -13.08 3.89 -21.57
CA ASP A 37 -12.96 2.70 -22.42
C ASP A 37 -11.55 2.10 -22.37
N TRP A 38 -10.51 2.93 -22.41
CA TRP A 38 -9.14 2.47 -22.22
C TRP A 38 -8.99 1.76 -20.87
N LEU A 39 -9.53 2.30 -19.77
CA LEU A 39 -9.54 1.62 -18.47
C LEU A 39 -10.24 0.24 -18.50
N ARG A 40 -11.26 0.05 -19.34
CA ARG A 40 -11.90 -1.27 -19.52
C ARG A 40 -10.95 -2.26 -20.19
N THR A 41 -10.14 -1.81 -21.14
CA THR A 41 -9.18 -2.68 -21.85
C THR A 41 -8.08 -3.25 -20.95
N ILE A 42 -7.78 -2.55 -19.84
CA ILE A 42 -6.76 -2.94 -18.84
C ILE A 42 -7.39 -3.45 -17.53
N ALA A 43 -8.68 -3.84 -17.55
CA ALA A 43 -9.40 -4.39 -16.40
C ALA A 43 -9.46 -3.48 -15.15
N LEU A 44 -9.43 -2.15 -15.32
CA LEU A 44 -9.67 -1.19 -14.24
C LEU A 44 -11.12 -0.71 -14.18
N LEU A 45 -11.87 -0.84 -15.28
CA LEU A 45 -13.32 -0.70 -15.35
C LEU A 45 -13.95 -1.96 -15.93
N GLY A 46 -15.21 -2.22 -15.55
CA GLY A 46 -15.90 -3.45 -15.91
C GLY A 46 -16.85 -3.34 -17.10
N SER A 47 -17.05 -4.47 -17.75
CA SER A 47 -18.09 -4.72 -18.76
C SER A 47 -19.05 -5.80 -18.22
N PRO A 48 -20.10 -5.41 -17.48
CA PRO A 48 -20.93 -6.34 -16.73
C PRO A 48 -21.89 -7.12 -17.63
N LEU A 49 -22.18 -8.35 -17.21
CA LEU A 49 -23.35 -9.10 -17.66
C LEU A 49 -24.61 -8.59 -16.96
N CYS A 50 -25.75 -8.72 -17.63
CA CYS A 50 -27.04 -8.38 -17.07
C CYS A 50 -27.34 -9.28 -15.86
N PRO A 51 -27.73 -8.73 -14.69
CA PRO A 51 -28.01 -9.54 -13.50
C PRO A 51 -29.23 -10.45 -13.68
N THR A 52 -30.10 -10.15 -14.65
CA THR A 52 -31.34 -10.90 -14.92
C THR A 52 -31.12 -12.01 -15.95
N CYS A 53 -30.63 -11.68 -17.15
CA CYS A 53 -30.49 -12.65 -18.24
C CYS A 53 -29.06 -13.17 -18.46
N GLN A 54 -28.07 -12.68 -17.71
CA GLN A 54 -26.64 -13.03 -17.84
C GLN A 54 -26.04 -12.77 -19.23
N ARG A 55 -26.71 -11.97 -20.08
CA ARG A 55 -26.19 -11.55 -21.39
C ARG A 55 -25.42 -10.22 -21.29
N GLN A 56 -24.55 -9.97 -22.26
CA GLN A 56 -23.76 -8.74 -22.34
C GLN A 56 -24.65 -7.49 -22.38
N MET A 57 -24.35 -6.51 -21.53
CA MET A 57 -25.02 -5.21 -21.54
C MET A 57 -24.38 -4.26 -22.57
N ARG A 58 -25.11 -3.24 -23.01
CA ARG A 58 -24.58 -2.16 -23.87
C ARG A 58 -24.35 -0.90 -23.05
N LEU A 59 -23.20 -0.25 -23.25
CA LEU A 59 -22.87 1.00 -22.58
C LEU A 59 -23.63 2.15 -23.25
N TRP A 60 -24.46 2.83 -22.49
CA TRP A 60 -25.04 4.09 -22.89
C TRP A 60 -24.16 5.24 -22.39
N ARG A 61 -23.34 5.78 -23.30
CA ARG A 61 -22.32 6.78 -22.99
C ARG A 61 -22.87 8.09 -22.41
N THR A 62 -24.08 8.49 -22.79
CA THR A 62 -24.67 9.78 -22.35
C THR A 62 -25.00 9.78 -20.87
N GLU A 63 -25.63 8.71 -20.36
CA GLU A 63 -25.95 8.56 -18.93
C GLU A 63 -24.83 7.86 -18.14
N ASN A 64 -23.76 7.42 -18.81
CA ASN A 64 -22.68 6.60 -18.28
C ASN A 64 -23.18 5.36 -17.50
N VAL A 65 -24.08 4.61 -18.12
CA VAL A 65 -24.72 3.40 -17.57
C VAL A 65 -24.75 2.26 -18.59
N TRP A 66 -24.56 1.04 -18.11
CA TRP A 66 -24.83 -0.18 -18.85
C TRP A 66 -26.32 -0.50 -18.83
N ILE A 67 -26.90 -0.83 -20.00
CA ILE A 67 -28.31 -1.20 -20.17
C ILE A 67 -28.43 -2.56 -20.85
N CYS A 68 -29.34 -3.40 -20.33
CA CYS A 68 -29.75 -4.62 -21.02
C CYS A 68 -30.88 -4.33 -22.01
N HIS A 69 -30.69 -4.71 -23.27
CA HIS A 69 -31.69 -4.55 -24.33
C HIS A 69 -32.42 -5.85 -24.70
N THR A 70 -32.15 -6.95 -23.99
CA THR A 70 -32.80 -8.23 -24.23
C THR A 70 -34.31 -8.13 -23.99
N ARG A 71 -35.10 -8.84 -24.79
CA ARG A 71 -36.57 -8.86 -24.71
C ARG A 71 -37.06 -9.25 -23.31
N ASP A 72 -36.42 -10.26 -22.72
CA ASP A 72 -36.71 -10.79 -21.38
C ASP A 72 -36.36 -9.80 -20.24
N CYS A 73 -35.72 -8.68 -20.55
CA CYS A 73 -35.27 -7.67 -19.59
C CYS A 73 -35.90 -6.28 -19.83
N ARG A 74 -37.01 -6.20 -20.60
CA ARG A 74 -37.73 -4.94 -20.82
C ARG A 74 -38.31 -4.38 -19.52
N VAL A 75 -38.79 -5.27 -18.66
CA VAL A 75 -39.16 -5.03 -17.27
C VAL A 75 -38.13 -5.77 -16.42
N GLY A 76 -37.21 -5.03 -15.80
CA GLY A 76 -36.16 -5.62 -14.97
C GLY A 76 -36.73 -6.34 -13.74
N PRO A 77 -35.87 -6.82 -12.83
CA PRO A 77 -36.29 -7.66 -11.71
C PRO A 77 -37.32 -6.99 -10.78
N ASN A 78 -37.38 -5.67 -10.77
CA ASN A 78 -38.32 -4.88 -9.98
C ASN A 78 -39.58 -4.44 -10.76
N GLY A 79 -39.85 -5.03 -11.94
CA GLY A 79 -41.08 -4.82 -12.71
C GLY A 79 -41.23 -3.49 -13.46
N ASN A 80 -40.48 -2.44 -13.10
CA ASN A 80 -40.77 -1.08 -13.59
C ASN A 80 -39.77 -0.48 -14.59
N LYS A 81 -38.51 -0.98 -14.64
CA LYS A 81 -37.45 -0.39 -15.50
C LYS A 81 -36.49 -1.46 -15.99
N LYS A 82 -35.89 -1.25 -17.17
CA LYS A 82 -34.79 -2.11 -17.69
C LYS A 82 -33.65 -2.21 -16.67
N PRO A 83 -32.97 -3.36 -16.54
CA PRO A 83 -31.76 -3.46 -15.73
C PRO A 83 -30.71 -2.44 -16.17
N LYS A 84 -30.31 -1.57 -15.24
CA LYS A 84 -29.25 -0.55 -15.41
C LYS A 84 -28.13 -0.78 -14.40
N ILE A 85 -26.88 -0.62 -14.82
CA ILE A 85 -25.70 -0.67 -13.95
C ILE A 85 -24.83 0.56 -14.24
N SER A 86 -24.41 1.30 -13.21
CA SER A 86 -23.45 2.42 -13.39
C SER A 86 -22.16 1.91 -14.05
N ALA A 87 -21.62 2.67 -15.01
CA ALA A 87 -20.41 2.31 -15.75
C ALA A 87 -19.18 2.05 -14.87
N LYS A 88 -19.11 2.67 -13.69
CA LYS A 88 -18.01 2.55 -12.72
C LYS A 88 -18.31 1.56 -11.59
N LYS A 89 -19.48 0.90 -11.58
CA LYS A 89 -19.92 0.06 -10.46
C LYS A 89 -18.91 -1.06 -10.18
N GLY A 90 -18.53 -1.20 -8.91
CA GLY A 90 -17.60 -2.23 -8.45
C GLY A 90 -16.12 -1.96 -8.69
N SER A 91 -15.77 -0.89 -9.42
CA SER A 91 -14.38 -0.47 -9.62
C SER A 91 -13.88 0.44 -8.50
N PHE A 92 -12.56 0.70 -8.50
CA PHE A 92 -11.94 1.70 -7.63
C PHE A 92 -12.45 3.12 -7.88
N PHE A 93 -12.94 3.40 -9.10
CA PHE A 93 -13.57 4.65 -9.48
C PHE A 93 -15.06 4.70 -9.12
N SER A 94 -15.59 3.71 -8.41
CA SER A 94 -17.00 3.73 -8.03
C SER A 94 -17.30 4.93 -7.11
N ARG A 95 -18.40 5.63 -7.40
CA ARG A 95 -18.88 6.81 -6.64
C ARG A 95 -18.00 8.06 -6.70
N THR A 96 -16.95 8.07 -7.51
CA THR A 96 -16.22 9.33 -7.77
C THR A 96 -17.04 10.26 -8.65
N HIS A 97 -17.05 11.55 -8.28
CA HIS A 97 -17.50 12.64 -9.14
C HIS A 97 -16.34 13.26 -9.94
N LEU A 98 -15.09 12.93 -9.59
CA LEU A 98 -13.91 13.37 -10.32
C LEU A 98 -13.75 12.53 -11.60
N PRO A 99 -13.30 13.14 -12.72
CA PRO A 99 -12.88 12.38 -13.89
C PRO A 99 -11.86 11.28 -13.53
N CYS A 100 -12.05 10.08 -14.05
CA CYS A 100 -11.17 8.93 -13.84
C CYS A 100 -9.75 9.26 -14.31
N SER A 101 -9.61 10.03 -15.39
CA SER A 101 -8.33 10.55 -15.91
C SER A 101 -7.55 11.32 -14.85
N LYS A 102 -8.22 12.22 -14.11
CA LYS A 102 -7.62 12.98 -13.01
C LYS A 102 -7.27 12.11 -11.80
N VAL A 103 -8.13 11.15 -11.42
CA VAL A 103 -7.82 10.19 -10.34
C VAL A 103 -6.60 9.35 -10.71
N PHE A 104 -6.54 8.89 -11.96
CA PHE A 104 -5.46 8.09 -12.49
C PHE A 104 -4.14 8.87 -12.52
N ALA A 105 -4.15 10.09 -13.03
CA ALA A 105 -3.01 11.00 -12.97
C ALA A 105 -2.57 11.24 -11.52
N LEU A 106 -3.50 11.56 -10.62
CA LEU A 106 -3.19 11.81 -9.22
C LEU A 106 -2.50 10.62 -8.55
N SER A 107 -2.86 9.38 -8.91
CA SER A 107 -2.18 8.18 -8.43
C SER A 107 -0.72 8.13 -8.88
N TYR A 108 -0.39 8.58 -10.10
CA TYR A 108 0.98 8.65 -10.60
C TYR A 108 1.81 9.65 -9.78
N PHE A 109 1.30 10.87 -9.60
CA PHE A 109 1.95 11.88 -8.75
C PHE A 109 2.19 11.36 -7.32
N TRP A 110 1.23 10.62 -6.77
CA TRP A 110 1.37 10.03 -5.44
C TRP A 110 2.37 8.87 -5.40
N VAL A 111 2.33 7.93 -6.35
CA VAL A 111 3.24 6.76 -6.42
C VAL A 111 4.69 7.22 -6.52
N TYR A 112 4.97 8.30 -7.25
CA TYR A 112 6.33 8.80 -7.43
C TYR A 112 6.72 9.95 -6.48
N ASN A 113 5.83 10.36 -5.56
CA ASN A 113 6.02 11.52 -4.67
C ASN A 113 6.37 12.81 -5.44
N ILE A 114 5.71 13.02 -6.59
CA ILE A 114 5.87 14.24 -7.40
C ILE A 114 4.98 15.33 -6.79
N GLY A 115 5.61 16.42 -6.37
CA GLY A 115 4.93 17.58 -5.82
C GLY A 115 4.26 17.36 -4.46
N LEU A 116 4.00 18.48 -3.80
CA LEU A 116 3.12 18.60 -2.65
C LEU A 116 1.65 18.57 -3.10
N VAL A 117 0.72 18.62 -2.14
CA VAL A 117 -0.72 18.68 -2.45
C VAL A 117 -1.06 19.96 -3.24
N VAL A 118 -0.41 21.08 -2.93
CA VAL A 118 -0.62 22.36 -3.64
C VAL A 118 -0.16 22.30 -5.09
N ASP A 119 0.94 21.59 -5.37
CA ASP A 119 1.42 21.41 -6.75
C ASP A 119 0.42 20.56 -7.55
N LYS A 120 -0.07 19.46 -6.97
CA LYS A 120 -1.09 18.61 -7.60
C LYS A 120 -2.41 19.34 -7.82
N GLU A 121 -2.77 20.25 -6.91
CA GLU A 121 -3.95 21.10 -7.02
C GLU A 121 -3.85 22.03 -8.22
N TYR A 122 -2.70 22.69 -8.38
CA TYR A 122 -2.40 23.54 -9.54
C TYR A 122 -2.39 22.73 -10.85
N GLU A 123 -1.63 21.63 -10.90
CA GLU A 123 -1.43 20.85 -12.14
C GLU A 123 -2.70 20.12 -12.61
N LEU A 124 -3.51 19.60 -11.69
CA LEU A 124 -4.69 18.80 -12.04
C LEU A 124 -6.02 19.56 -11.91
N GLY A 125 -6.01 20.77 -11.35
CA GLY A 125 -7.23 21.53 -11.05
C GLY A 125 -8.19 20.73 -10.16
N VAL A 126 -7.66 20.11 -9.11
CA VAL A 126 -8.41 19.31 -8.14
C VAL A 126 -8.24 19.94 -6.76
N GLY A 127 -9.35 20.23 -6.08
CA GLY A 127 -9.28 20.91 -4.78
C GLY A 127 -8.48 20.14 -3.72
N HIS A 128 -7.76 20.87 -2.88
CA HIS A 128 -6.87 20.37 -1.84
C HIS A 128 -7.43 19.20 -1.00
N SER A 129 -8.66 19.34 -0.51
CA SER A 129 -9.33 18.34 0.34
C SER A 129 -9.59 17.03 -0.41
N THR A 130 -9.96 17.14 -1.68
CA THR A 130 -10.19 16.01 -2.59
C THR A 130 -8.88 15.26 -2.85
N ILE A 131 -7.78 15.97 -3.11
CA ILE A 131 -6.46 15.34 -3.27
C ILE A 131 -6.05 14.59 -2.00
N THR A 132 -6.17 15.23 -0.85
CA THR A 132 -5.82 14.62 0.44
C THR A 132 -6.64 13.35 0.71
N GLN A 133 -7.92 13.33 0.31
CA GLN A 133 -8.80 12.18 0.40
C GLN A 133 -8.37 11.06 -0.56
N TRP A 134 -8.06 11.36 -1.82
CA TRP A 134 -7.57 10.37 -2.77
C TRP A 134 -6.22 9.77 -2.38
N GLU A 135 -5.28 10.58 -1.89
CA GLU A 135 -4.03 10.05 -1.34
C GLU A 135 -4.29 9.11 -0.15
N GLN A 136 -5.37 9.32 0.61
CA GLN A 136 -5.79 8.37 1.64
C GLN A 136 -6.32 7.07 1.01
N TYR A 137 -7.18 7.14 0.00
CA TYR A 137 -7.65 5.94 -0.70
C TYR A 137 -6.50 5.13 -1.33
N PHE A 138 -5.45 5.78 -1.84
CA PHE A 138 -4.26 5.09 -2.32
C PHE A 138 -3.50 4.41 -1.17
N ARG A 139 -3.39 5.04 -0.01
CA ARG A 139 -2.84 4.39 1.20
C ARG A 139 -3.67 3.20 1.66
N ASP A 140 -4.99 3.28 1.53
CA ASP A 140 -5.89 2.20 1.92
C ASP A 140 -5.64 0.93 1.07
N ILE A 141 -5.24 1.07 -0.21
CA ILE A 141 -4.75 -0.05 -1.03
C ILE A 141 -3.51 -0.70 -0.40
N CYS A 142 -2.52 0.10 0.02
CA CYS A 142 -1.32 -0.42 0.68
C CYS A 142 -1.66 -1.14 2.00
N CYS A 143 -2.58 -0.57 2.79
CA CYS A 143 -3.08 -1.18 4.03
C CYS A 143 -3.72 -2.55 3.76
N GLU A 144 -4.60 -2.62 2.76
CA GLU A 144 -5.28 -3.86 2.39
C GLU A 144 -4.29 -4.92 1.91
N TYR A 145 -3.29 -4.52 1.09
CA TYR A 145 -2.24 -5.42 0.64
C TYR A 145 -1.54 -6.08 1.84
N PHE A 146 -1.09 -5.32 2.83
CA PHE A 146 -0.41 -5.89 4.01
C PHE A 146 -1.35 -6.58 5.00
N ARG A 147 -2.65 -6.25 4.99
CA ARG A 147 -3.66 -6.99 5.74
C ARG A 147 -3.80 -8.42 5.22
N ARG A 148 -3.80 -8.61 3.89
CA ARG A 148 -3.84 -9.92 3.22
C ARG A 148 -2.48 -10.61 3.21
N ASN A 149 -1.41 -9.84 3.05
CA ASN A 149 -0.04 -10.31 2.87
C ASN A 149 0.85 -9.83 4.03
N ARG A 150 0.63 -10.38 5.22
CA ARG A 150 1.41 -10.02 6.41
C ARG A 150 2.92 -10.21 6.14
N PRO A 151 3.77 -9.19 6.41
CA PRO A 151 5.20 -9.30 6.15
C PRO A 151 5.86 -10.19 7.22
N VAL A 152 6.02 -11.47 6.92
CA VAL A 152 6.77 -12.42 7.76
C VAL A 152 8.17 -12.60 7.17
N LEU A 153 9.19 -12.44 8.00
CA LEU A 153 10.60 -12.41 7.60
C LEU A 153 11.35 -13.67 8.03
N GLY A 154 12.53 -13.88 7.45
CA GLY A 154 13.48 -14.87 7.90
C GLY A 154 13.15 -16.29 7.44
N GLY A 155 13.70 -17.24 8.19
CA GLY A 155 13.75 -18.66 7.91
C GLY A 155 15.16 -19.19 8.19
N PHE A 156 15.33 -20.50 8.06
CA PHE A 156 16.64 -21.12 8.15
C PHE A 156 17.63 -20.46 7.18
N GLY A 157 18.83 -20.13 7.65
CA GLY A 157 19.86 -19.44 6.85
C GLY A 157 19.65 -17.94 6.65
N HIS A 158 18.55 -17.36 7.15
CA HIS A 158 18.29 -15.92 7.08
C HIS A 158 18.64 -15.22 8.39
N THR A 159 18.96 -13.92 8.28
CA THR A 159 19.27 -13.05 9.41
C THR A 159 18.33 -11.85 9.44
N VAL A 160 17.70 -11.59 10.58
CA VAL A 160 16.79 -10.46 10.81
C VAL A 160 17.32 -9.59 11.94
N GLU A 161 17.53 -8.30 11.66
CA GLU A 161 17.81 -7.28 12.66
C GLU A 161 16.49 -6.78 13.25
N ILE A 162 16.38 -6.68 14.57
CA ILE A 162 15.21 -6.12 15.26
C ILE A 162 15.61 -4.96 16.17
N ASP A 163 14.72 -3.98 16.30
CA ASP A 163 14.93 -2.81 17.15
C ASP A 163 13.60 -2.10 17.45
N GLU A 164 13.61 -1.21 18.45
CA GLU A 164 12.52 -0.29 18.77
C GLU A 164 12.91 1.18 18.58
N THR A 165 11.98 1.95 18.03
CA THR A 165 12.10 3.40 18.01
C THR A 165 10.90 4.10 18.63
N CYS A 166 11.17 5.14 19.43
CA CYS A 166 10.15 6.10 19.84
C CYS A 166 9.83 7.05 18.67
N VAL A 167 8.53 7.20 18.35
CA VAL A 167 8.06 8.08 17.25
C VAL A 167 7.39 9.36 17.74
N THR A 168 7.05 9.44 19.03
CA THR A 168 6.54 10.65 19.65
C THR A 168 7.57 11.18 20.65
N LYS A 169 8.68 11.72 20.15
CA LYS A 169 9.67 12.42 20.98
C LYS A 169 9.41 13.92 20.91
N ARG A 170 9.52 14.61 22.05
CA ARG A 170 9.50 16.08 22.07
C ARG A 170 10.69 16.64 21.29
N LYS A 171 10.49 17.81 20.66
CA LYS A 171 11.60 18.58 20.10
C LYS A 171 12.53 19.01 21.27
N TYR A 172 13.77 18.53 21.29
CA TYR A 172 14.76 18.80 22.35
C TYR A 172 14.35 18.43 23.78
N ASN A 173 13.44 17.45 23.98
CA ASN A 173 12.83 17.16 25.29
C ASN A 173 12.06 18.34 25.93
N ARG A 174 11.91 19.47 25.20
CA ARG A 174 11.23 20.71 25.62
C ARG A 174 9.88 20.85 24.89
N GLY A 175 8.94 21.62 25.46
CA GLY A 175 7.61 21.86 24.89
C GLY A 175 6.50 20.90 25.34
N ARG A 176 5.34 20.94 24.64
CA ARG A 176 4.07 20.32 25.06
C ARG A 176 4.24 18.86 25.51
N TRP A 177 3.72 18.55 26.71
CA TRP A 177 3.76 17.21 27.29
C TRP A 177 2.97 16.24 26.40
N VAL A 178 3.65 15.30 25.74
CA VAL A 178 2.99 14.20 25.03
C VAL A 178 2.58 13.16 26.06
N ARG A 179 1.27 13.03 26.30
CA ARG A 179 0.73 12.19 27.39
C ARG A 179 1.15 10.71 27.34
N ARG A 180 1.52 10.18 26.18
CA ARG A 180 1.97 8.79 25.98
C ARG A 180 3.02 8.71 24.89
N HIS A 181 4.19 8.16 25.21
CA HIS A 181 5.18 7.82 24.19
C HIS A 181 4.66 6.65 23.35
N GLN A 182 4.67 6.81 22.04
CA GLN A 182 4.33 5.79 21.08
C GLN A 182 5.63 5.21 20.52
N TRP A 183 5.72 3.88 20.54
CA TRP A 183 6.86 3.11 20.06
C TRP A 183 6.48 2.35 18.79
N LEU A 184 7.47 2.17 17.93
CA LEU A 184 7.47 1.19 16.86
C LEU A 184 8.46 0.09 17.23
N PHE A 185 8.06 -1.15 16.99
CA PHE A 185 8.94 -2.31 16.93
C PHE A 185 9.04 -2.73 15.48
N GLY A 186 10.25 -3.04 15.00
CA GLY A 186 10.45 -3.44 13.62
C GLY A 186 11.50 -4.51 13.46
N GLY A 187 11.45 -5.16 12.30
CA GLY A 187 12.45 -6.12 11.87
C GLY A 187 12.87 -5.84 10.43
N TYR A 188 14.14 -6.04 10.14
CA TYR A 188 14.74 -5.86 8.81
C TYR A 188 15.53 -7.11 8.44
N GLU A 189 15.17 -7.76 7.34
CA GLU A 189 15.86 -8.95 6.84
C GLU A 189 17.07 -8.54 6.00
N ARG A 190 18.26 -9.01 6.40
CA ARG A 190 19.50 -8.76 5.68
C ARG A 190 19.46 -9.41 4.28
N GLY A 191 20.06 -8.76 3.31
CA GLY A 191 20.13 -9.22 1.91
C GLY A 191 18.84 -8.98 1.11
N SER A 192 17.67 -9.34 1.63
CA SER A 192 16.40 -9.15 0.91
C SER A 192 15.86 -7.72 1.00
N GLY A 193 16.21 -7.02 2.09
CA GLY A 193 15.67 -5.71 2.40
C GLY A 193 14.18 -5.71 2.74
N LYS A 194 13.55 -6.87 3.01
CA LYS A 194 12.17 -6.94 3.51
C LYS A 194 12.12 -6.49 4.97
N SER A 195 11.05 -5.83 5.37
CA SER A 195 10.86 -5.40 6.75
C SER A 195 9.41 -5.47 7.22
N PHE A 196 9.23 -5.40 8.54
CA PHE A 196 7.94 -5.13 9.18
C PHE A 196 8.11 -4.01 10.20
N LEU A 197 7.05 -3.21 10.38
CA LEU A 197 7.00 -2.12 11.35
C LEU A 197 5.64 -2.18 12.06
N ILE A 198 5.66 -2.24 13.39
CA ILE A 198 4.45 -2.43 14.19
C ILE A 198 4.38 -1.38 15.30
N LEU A 199 3.23 -0.72 15.38
CA LEU A 199 2.91 0.21 16.45
C LEU A 199 2.66 -0.55 17.76
N VAL A 200 3.49 -0.30 18.78
CA VAL A 200 3.41 -0.97 20.09
C VAL A 200 3.18 0.04 21.21
N ARG A 201 2.18 -0.21 22.06
CA ARG A 201 1.89 0.65 23.22
C ARG A 201 2.87 0.45 24.38
N ARG A 202 3.37 -0.78 24.53
CA ARG A 202 4.35 -1.17 25.54
C ARG A 202 5.45 -1.95 24.84
N ARG A 203 6.68 -1.72 25.27
CA ARG A 203 7.88 -2.41 24.80
C ARG A 203 8.34 -3.47 25.82
N ASP A 204 7.41 -4.11 26.53
CA ASP A 204 7.79 -5.16 27.48
C ASP A 204 8.16 -6.47 26.75
N ALA A 205 8.94 -7.32 27.42
CA ALA A 205 9.41 -8.59 26.86
C ALA A 205 8.25 -9.45 26.34
N ALA A 206 7.13 -9.52 27.07
CA ALA A 206 5.97 -10.30 26.65
C ALA A 206 5.39 -9.82 25.31
N THR A 207 5.27 -8.50 25.12
CA THR A 207 4.78 -7.92 23.86
C THR A 207 5.75 -8.21 22.72
N LEU A 208 7.05 -8.00 22.93
CA LEU A 208 8.08 -8.09 21.89
C LEU A 208 8.33 -9.54 21.47
N LEU A 209 8.49 -10.46 22.42
CA LEU A 209 8.66 -11.90 22.13
C LEU A 209 7.46 -12.45 21.35
N ARG A 210 6.24 -12.03 21.71
CA ARG A 210 5.04 -12.41 20.94
C ARG A 210 5.06 -11.88 19.51
N LEU A 211 5.57 -10.67 19.30
CA LEU A 211 5.71 -10.10 17.96
C LEU A 211 6.80 -10.79 17.15
N ILE A 212 7.94 -11.11 17.77
CA ILE A 212 9.02 -11.89 17.16
C ILE A 212 8.47 -13.22 16.62
N VAL A 213 7.79 -14.00 17.45
CA VAL A 213 7.17 -15.27 17.03
C VAL A 213 6.14 -15.09 15.91
N LYS A 214 5.42 -13.95 15.91
CA LYS A 214 4.38 -13.67 14.91
C LYS A 214 4.94 -13.25 13.54
N TYR A 215 6.07 -12.57 13.52
CA TYR A 215 6.62 -11.89 12.33
C TYR A 215 7.95 -12.45 11.83
N ILE A 216 8.60 -13.35 12.56
CA ILE A 216 9.87 -13.96 12.18
C ILE A 216 9.71 -15.49 12.15
N ARG A 217 10.10 -16.12 11.04
CA ARG A 217 9.99 -17.58 10.86
C ARG A 217 10.94 -18.33 11.79
N PRO A 218 10.56 -19.53 12.28
CA PRO A 218 11.45 -20.40 13.05
C PRO A 218 12.81 -20.64 12.39
N GLY A 219 13.84 -20.89 13.22
CA GLY A 219 15.23 -21.13 12.76
C GLY A 219 15.99 -19.90 12.25
N THR A 220 15.40 -18.70 12.32
CA THR A 220 16.06 -17.44 11.91
C THR A 220 17.18 -17.05 12.89
N THR A 221 18.26 -16.47 12.37
CA THR A 221 19.23 -15.74 13.20
C THR A 221 18.72 -14.32 13.44
N ILE A 222 18.45 -13.96 14.70
CA ILE A 222 17.97 -12.64 15.10
C ILE A 222 19.14 -11.85 15.68
N ILE A 223 19.30 -10.60 15.25
CA ILE A 223 20.26 -9.65 15.80
C ILE A 223 19.48 -8.50 16.48
N SER A 224 19.80 -8.20 17.74
CA SER A 224 19.23 -7.06 18.47
C SER A 224 20.31 -6.33 19.28
N ASP A 225 19.94 -5.23 19.93
CA ASP A 225 20.74 -4.68 21.02
C ASP A 225 20.77 -5.63 22.25
N CYS A 226 21.59 -5.30 23.25
CA CYS A 226 21.68 -6.03 24.51
C CYS A 226 20.50 -5.78 25.47
N TRP A 227 19.32 -5.40 24.99
CA TRP A 227 18.22 -5.07 25.88
C TRP A 227 17.60 -6.31 26.52
N ARG A 228 17.39 -6.25 27.86
CA ARG A 228 16.92 -7.38 28.68
C ARG A 228 15.63 -8.03 28.18
N ALA A 229 14.77 -7.28 27.48
CA ALA A 229 13.54 -7.80 26.91
C ALA A 229 13.77 -8.94 25.91
N TYR A 230 14.95 -8.98 25.29
CA TYR A 230 15.34 -9.94 24.27
C TYR A 230 16.06 -11.19 24.78
N ASN A 231 16.46 -11.22 26.06
CA ASN A 231 17.26 -12.33 26.63
C ASN A 231 16.63 -13.73 26.47
N ARG A 232 15.31 -13.81 26.26
CA ARG A 232 14.59 -15.09 26.12
C ARG A 232 14.44 -15.55 24.67
N ILE A 233 14.92 -14.82 23.68
CA ILE A 233 14.73 -15.17 22.25
C ILE A 233 15.32 -16.55 21.96
N ALA A 234 16.55 -16.82 22.39
CA ALA A 234 17.22 -18.11 22.14
C ALA A 234 16.53 -19.30 22.82
N SER A 235 15.77 -19.06 23.89
CA SER A 235 15.03 -20.10 24.63
C SER A 235 13.63 -20.36 24.07
N LEU A 236 13.21 -19.63 23.03
CA LEU A 236 11.91 -19.82 22.41
C LEU A 236 11.88 -21.15 21.61
N PRO A 237 10.74 -21.87 21.61
CA PRO A 237 10.63 -23.18 20.92
C PRO A 237 10.77 -23.09 19.40
N GLN A 238 10.74 -21.89 18.83
CA GLN A 238 10.98 -21.62 17.41
C GLN A 238 12.45 -21.80 16.99
N GLY A 239 13.37 -22.09 17.93
CA GLY A 239 14.77 -22.41 17.62
C GLY A 239 15.54 -21.22 17.02
N PHE A 240 15.28 -20.01 17.51
CA PHE A 240 15.99 -18.82 17.05
C PHE A 240 17.44 -18.84 17.54
N ARG A 241 18.38 -18.51 16.65
CA ARG A 241 19.74 -18.12 17.07
C ARG A 241 19.71 -16.63 17.38
N HIS A 242 20.10 -16.22 18.58
CA HIS A 242 20.12 -14.81 18.96
C HIS A 242 21.55 -14.31 19.10
N LEU A 243 21.86 -13.23 18.39
CA LEU A 243 23.10 -12.46 18.54
C LEU A 243 22.74 -11.07 19.07
N THR A 244 23.60 -10.52 19.91
CA THR A 244 23.39 -9.21 20.53
C THR A 244 24.54 -8.28 20.23
N VAL A 245 24.25 -6.98 20.15
CA VAL A 245 25.25 -5.94 19.92
C VAL A 245 25.21 -4.95 21.07
N ASN A 246 26.37 -4.72 21.70
CA ASN A 246 26.48 -3.74 22.76
C ASN A 246 26.90 -2.38 22.20
N HIS A 247 25.91 -1.52 21.91
CA HIS A 247 26.12 -0.18 21.37
C HIS A 247 26.88 0.79 22.28
N GLN A 248 27.09 0.45 23.56
CA GLN A 248 27.94 1.25 24.45
C GLN A 248 29.43 0.99 24.24
N VAL A 249 29.77 -0.15 23.65
CA VAL A 249 31.16 -0.63 23.52
C VAL A 249 31.57 -0.67 22.05
N ASN A 250 30.71 -1.22 21.18
CA ASN A 250 31.03 -1.46 19.78
C ASN A 250 29.86 -1.13 18.84
N PHE A 251 30.17 -0.61 17.65
CA PHE A 251 29.19 -0.42 16.56
C PHE A 251 28.92 -1.71 15.77
N VAL A 252 29.90 -2.62 15.76
CA VAL A 252 29.83 -3.97 15.19
C VAL A 252 30.48 -4.88 16.22
N ASP A 253 29.82 -5.98 16.59
CA ASP A 253 30.44 -6.94 17.50
C ASP A 253 31.70 -7.55 16.84
N PRO A 254 32.89 -7.40 17.44
CA PRO A 254 34.14 -7.83 16.81
C PRO A 254 34.28 -9.36 16.75
N SER A 255 33.54 -10.10 17.58
CA SER A 255 33.61 -11.57 17.64
C SER A 255 32.62 -12.25 16.68
N THR A 256 31.41 -11.69 16.55
CA THR A 256 30.35 -12.28 15.73
C THR A 256 30.04 -11.49 14.45
N GLY A 257 30.59 -10.27 14.29
CA GLY A 257 30.26 -9.35 13.19
C GLY A 257 28.84 -8.79 13.25
N ALA A 258 28.14 -8.93 14.38
CA ALA A 258 26.72 -8.55 14.50
C ALA A 258 26.56 -7.02 14.58
N HIS A 259 25.52 -6.48 13.94
CA HIS A 259 25.16 -5.06 14.00
C HIS A 259 23.66 -4.85 13.69
N THR A 260 23.10 -3.70 14.06
CA THR A 260 21.69 -3.30 13.80
C THR A 260 21.58 -2.09 12.85
N GLN A 261 22.66 -1.78 12.14
CA GLN A 261 22.74 -0.60 11.27
C GLN A 261 21.65 -0.54 10.19
N ASN A 262 21.19 -1.68 9.65
CA ASN A 262 20.18 -1.66 8.60
C ASN A 262 18.83 -1.22 9.16
N ILE A 263 18.42 -1.76 10.31
CA ILE A 263 17.17 -1.37 10.96
C ILE A 263 17.24 0.09 11.47
N GLU A 264 18.39 0.56 11.95
CA GLU A 264 18.61 1.96 12.34
C GLU A 264 18.46 2.93 11.16
N CYS A 265 19.11 2.62 10.03
CA CYS A 265 18.95 3.37 8.78
C CYS A 265 17.48 3.36 8.32
N HIS A 266 16.81 2.21 8.47
CA HIS A 266 15.40 2.05 8.12
C HIS A 266 14.50 2.98 8.96
N TRP A 267 14.76 3.11 10.26
CA TRP A 267 14.06 4.06 11.12
C TRP A 267 14.27 5.51 10.70
N GLN A 268 15.48 5.87 10.28
CA GLN A 268 15.77 7.21 9.78
C GLN A 268 14.93 7.51 8.53
N LYS A 269 14.84 6.58 7.58
CA LYS A 269 14.02 6.72 6.36
C LYS A 269 12.54 6.91 6.70
N PHE A 270 11.98 6.11 7.61
CA PHE A 270 10.59 6.25 8.04
C PHE A 270 10.33 7.59 8.75
N LYS A 271 11.20 7.99 9.69
CA LYS A 271 11.07 9.29 10.39
C LYS A 271 11.20 10.48 9.44
N ASN A 272 12.03 10.38 8.41
CA ASN A 272 12.16 11.43 7.39
C ASN A 272 10.88 11.57 6.56
N LEU A 273 10.15 10.48 6.26
CA LEU A 273 8.82 10.56 5.65
C LEU A 273 7.85 11.35 6.53
N ALA A 274 7.85 11.11 7.85
CA ALA A 274 7.02 11.87 8.78
C ALA A 274 7.38 13.38 8.80
N LYS A 275 8.68 13.71 8.76
CA LYS A 275 9.15 15.10 8.72
C LYS A 275 8.74 15.84 7.44
N ARG A 276 8.87 15.20 6.27
CA ARG A 276 8.49 15.80 4.97
C ARG A 276 7.00 16.11 4.88
N LYS A 277 6.17 15.41 5.64
CA LYS A 277 4.72 15.64 5.75
C LYS A 277 4.34 16.58 6.89
N TYR A 278 5.31 17.28 7.49
CA TYR A 278 5.13 18.18 8.64
C TYR A 278 4.49 17.51 9.87
N GLY A 279 4.71 16.20 10.01
CA GLY A 279 4.14 15.37 11.06
C GLY A 279 3.05 14.44 10.55
N ILE A 280 2.89 13.31 11.24
CA ILE A 280 1.85 12.33 10.97
C ILE A 280 0.85 12.39 12.11
N ASN A 281 -0.44 12.48 11.78
CA ASN A 281 -1.49 12.31 12.77
C ASN A 281 -1.38 10.91 13.39
N ASN A 282 -1.32 10.84 14.72
CA ASN A 282 -1.13 9.59 15.45
C ASN A 282 -2.16 8.50 15.06
N ARG A 283 -3.38 8.89 14.70
CA ARG A 283 -4.45 7.96 14.27
C ARG A 283 -4.14 7.27 12.94
N ARG A 284 -3.31 7.87 12.09
CA ARG A 284 -2.97 7.40 10.73
C ARG A 284 -1.59 6.76 10.62
N TYR A 285 -0.89 6.52 11.75
CA TYR A 285 0.45 5.90 11.72
C TYR A 285 0.45 4.58 10.94
N ARG A 286 -0.60 3.76 11.10
CA ARG A 286 -0.73 2.48 10.40
C ARG A 286 -0.74 2.65 8.88
N ASP A 287 -1.44 3.67 8.40
CA ASP A 287 -1.58 3.95 6.98
C ASP A 287 -0.23 4.37 6.38
N TYR A 288 0.50 5.25 7.07
CA TYR A 288 1.82 5.69 6.63
C TYR A 288 2.89 4.61 6.75
N ILE A 289 2.79 3.72 7.74
CA ILE A 289 3.65 2.53 7.81
C ILE A 289 3.40 1.62 6.60
N SER A 290 2.13 1.39 6.27
CA SER A 290 1.76 0.56 5.12
C SER A 290 2.24 1.20 3.81
N GLU A 291 2.06 2.52 3.64
CA GLU A 291 2.60 3.27 2.49
C GLU A 291 4.13 3.11 2.39
N PHE A 292 4.84 3.29 3.52
CA PHE A 292 6.30 3.22 3.55
C PHE A 292 6.81 1.82 3.20
N LEU A 293 6.24 0.77 3.79
CA LEU A 293 6.57 -0.62 3.48
C LEU A 293 6.21 -0.98 2.04
N TRP A 294 5.10 -0.44 1.52
CA TRP A 294 4.67 -0.66 0.14
C TRP A 294 5.68 -0.06 -0.83
N ARG A 295 6.09 1.20 -0.63
CA ARG A 295 7.09 1.88 -1.47
C ARG A 295 8.45 1.17 -1.42
N GLN A 296 8.84 0.63 -0.27
CA GLN A 296 10.06 -0.16 -0.17
C GLN A 296 10.00 -1.45 -0.99
N ARG A 297 8.86 -2.15 -0.95
CA ARG A 297 8.71 -3.45 -1.60
C ARG A 297 8.39 -3.36 -3.10
N PHE A 298 7.63 -2.34 -3.49
CA PHE A 298 7.06 -2.20 -4.83
C PHE A 298 7.40 -0.90 -5.53
N GLY A 299 8.09 0.03 -4.87
CA GLY A 299 8.37 1.37 -5.39
C GLY A 299 9.58 1.48 -6.32
N LYS A 300 10.03 0.37 -6.94
CA LYS A 300 11.02 0.43 -8.03
C LYS A 300 10.44 1.24 -9.18
N ARG A 301 11.23 2.15 -9.75
CA ARG A 301 10.71 3.23 -10.60
C ARG A 301 9.93 2.73 -11.82
N ASP A 302 10.43 1.67 -12.44
CA ASP A 302 9.93 0.96 -13.62
C ASP A 302 8.79 -0.04 -13.33
N GLU A 303 8.41 -0.22 -12.06
CA GLU A 303 7.36 -1.19 -11.71
C GLU A 303 6.30 -0.60 -10.78
N ALA A 304 6.58 0.52 -10.10
CA ALA A 304 5.75 1.04 -9.03
C ALA A 304 4.32 1.35 -9.46
N PHE A 305 4.16 1.96 -10.64
CA PHE A 305 2.84 2.33 -11.13
C PHE A 305 2.01 1.11 -11.52
N PHE A 306 2.61 0.17 -12.24
CA PHE A 306 2.02 -1.14 -12.52
C PHE A 306 1.65 -1.89 -11.23
N ASN A 307 2.60 -2.01 -10.29
CA ASN A 307 2.38 -2.70 -9.01
C ASN A 307 1.19 -2.09 -8.25
N PHE A 308 1.06 -0.76 -8.26
CA PHE A 308 -0.06 -0.08 -7.63
C PHE A 308 -1.39 -0.47 -8.28
N TRP A 309 -1.52 -0.29 -9.59
CA TRP A 309 -2.78 -0.57 -10.29
C TRP A 309 -3.11 -2.06 -10.39
N SER A 310 -2.12 -2.94 -10.41
CA SER A 310 -2.31 -4.39 -10.30
C SER A 310 -2.95 -4.76 -8.96
N GLN A 311 -2.47 -4.18 -7.86
CA GLN A 311 -3.07 -4.40 -6.53
C GLN A 311 -4.46 -3.75 -6.40
N VAL A 312 -4.69 -2.61 -7.06
CA VAL A 312 -6.05 -2.04 -7.18
C VAL A 312 -6.98 -3.01 -7.91
N ALA A 313 -6.56 -3.58 -9.04
CA ALA A 313 -7.35 -4.52 -9.83
C ALA A 313 -7.63 -5.85 -9.09
N GLU A 314 -6.71 -6.28 -8.22
CA GLU A 314 -6.91 -7.41 -7.31
C GLU A 314 -7.93 -7.07 -6.21
N HIS A 315 -7.86 -5.86 -5.64
CA HIS A 315 -8.77 -5.45 -4.57
C HIS A 315 -10.19 -5.15 -5.09
N TYR A 316 -10.31 -4.60 -6.29
CA TYR A 316 -11.56 -4.25 -6.98
C TYR A 316 -11.74 -5.07 -8.25
N PRO A 317 -12.05 -6.37 -8.15
CA PRO A 317 -12.22 -7.22 -9.32
C PRO A 317 -13.45 -6.80 -10.12
N VAL A 318 -13.22 -6.25 -11.30
CA VAL A 318 -14.28 -5.91 -12.26
C VAL A 318 -14.59 -7.06 -13.23
N PRO A 319 -15.83 -7.18 -13.73
CA PRO A 319 -16.17 -8.14 -14.79
C PRO A 319 -15.50 -7.74 -16.11
N CYS A 320 -14.91 -8.71 -16.82
CA CYS A 320 -14.26 -8.55 -18.12
C CYS A 320 -14.91 -9.43 -19.19
#